data_AF-A0A1N7KIA5-F1
#
_entry.id   AF-A0A1N7KIA5-F1
#
_cell.length_a   1.000
_cell.length_b   1.000
_cell.length_c   1.000
_cell.angle_alpha   90.00
_cell.angle_beta   90.00
_cell.angle_gamma   90.00
#
_symmetry.space_group_name_H-M   'P 1'
#
loop_
_entity.id
_entity.type
_entity.pdbx_description
1 polymer ?
#
loop_
_entity_poly.entity_id
_entity_poly.type
_entity_poly.pdbx_seq_one_letter_code
_entity_poly.pdbx_strand_id
1 'polypeptide(L)'
;MSQSYAKEFSSLLISRSVGPERNSRSRPAVHKDWDEISRASLVILWGLLIYPRLDPDLDTGTSGVNLDQVHRLFNEHLGTTHQWKQVLKRLETYDYIRFAENKNLILAGTRLWTAVDAGQMYRTFRSSVLVRKMRQSNFQDEEKK
;
A
#
# COMPACT_ATOMS: atom_id res chain seq x y z
N MET A 1 -16.35 -10.67 -9.16
CA MET A 1 -16.67 -9.23 -9.00
C MET A 1 -15.40 -8.39 -8.73
N SER A 2 -14.30 -8.57 -9.48
CA SER A 2 -12.96 -8.09 -9.05
C SER A 2 -12.38 -6.89 -9.80
N GLN A 3 -12.97 -6.43 -10.91
CA GLN A 3 -12.37 -5.34 -11.69
C GLN A 3 -12.68 -3.93 -11.16
N SER A 4 -13.76 -3.75 -10.40
CA SER A 4 -14.16 -2.42 -9.90
C SER A 4 -13.21 -1.88 -8.83
N TYR A 5 -12.78 -2.72 -7.90
CA TYR A 5 -11.94 -2.31 -6.78
C TYR A 5 -10.50 -1.99 -7.17
N ALA A 6 -9.91 -2.74 -8.10
CA ALA A 6 -8.55 -2.48 -8.59
C ALA A 6 -8.47 -1.12 -9.32
N LYS A 7 -9.54 -0.75 -10.03
CA LYS A 7 -9.71 0.54 -10.68
C LYS A 7 -9.85 1.67 -9.67
N GLU A 8 -10.62 1.46 -8.59
CA GLU A 8 -10.71 2.40 -7.47
C GLU A 8 -9.36 2.61 -6.81
N PHE A 9 -8.61 1.56 -6.47
CA PHE A 9 -7.28 1.70 -5.88
C PHE A 9 -6.28 2.39 -6.82
N SER A 10 -6.31 2.06 -8.11
CA SER A 10 -5.48 2.75 -9.11
C SER A 10 -5.80 4.24 -9.21
N SER A 11 -7.07 4.64 -9.03
CA SER A 11 -7.48 6.06 -9.07
C SER A 11 -6.98 6.89 -7.88
N LEU A 12 -6.60 6.22 -6.77
CA LEU A 12 -6.04 6.87 -5.58
C LEU A 12 -4.56 7.22 -5.73
N LEU A 13 -3.90 6.69 -6.76
CA LEU A 13 -2.55 7.10 -7.14
C LEU A 13 -2.66 8.35 -8.00
N ILE A 14 -2.16 9.46 -7.46
CA ILE A 14 -2.15 10.84 -8.00
C ILE A 14 -2.48 10.93 -9.50
N SER A 15 -3.78 11.04 -9.81
CA SER A 15 -4.24 11.62 -11.07
C SER A 15 -4.17 13.15 -10.93
N ARG A 16 -2.98 13.71 -11.18
CA ARG A 16 -2.90 15.14 -11.55
C ARG A 16 -3.37 15.26 -13.00
N SER A 17 -4.67 15.18 -13.22
CA SER A 17 -5.28 15.69 -14.45
C SER A 17 -5.29 17.21 -14.38
N VAL A 18 -4.32 17.80 -15.09
CA VAL A 18 -4.36 19.10 -15.78
C VAL A 18 -5.28 20.17 -15.15
N GLY A 19 -4.76 20.90 -14.16
CA GLY A 19 -5.25 22.23 -13.79
C GLY A 19 -4.08 23.22 -13.93
N PRO A 20 -4.31 24.46 -14.40
CA PRO A 20 -3.22 25.37 -14.73
C PRO A 20 -2.54 25.83 -13.44
N GLU A 21 -1.22 25.67 -13.43
CA GLU A 21 -0.24 26.34 -12.57
C GLU A 21 -0.50 26.39 -11.05
N ARG A 22 0.11 25.46 -10.33
CA ARG A 22 0.90 25.81 -9.14
C ARG A 22 2.19 25.00 -9.13
N ASN A 23 3.31 25.71 -9.23
CA ASN A 23 4.69 25.24 -9.16
C ASN A 23 4.90 24.14 -8.10
N SER A 24 4.95 22.88 -8.55
CA SER A 24 5.63 21.81 -7.82
C SER A 24 6.35 21.00 -8.88
N ARG A 25 7.66 21.12 -8.96
CA ARG A 25 8.55 20.28 -9.78
C ARG A 25 8.60 18.84 -9.25
N SER A 26 7.45 18.26 -8.93
CA SER A 26 7.35 16.83 -8.61
C SER A 26 7.54 16.09 -9.93
N ARG A 27 8.75 15.54 -10.13
CA ARG A 27 8.97 14.52 -11.15
C ARG A 27 7.80 13.54 -11.11
N PRO A 28 7.21 13.16 -12.26
CA PRO A 28 6.13 12.18 -12.26
C PRO A 28 6.62 10.95 -11.52
N ALA A 29 5.86 10.51 -10.51
CA ALA A 29 6.25 9.36 -9.74
C ALA A 29 6.32 8.15 -10.68
N VAL A 30 7.43 7.41 -10.61
CA VAL A 30 7.76 6.33 -11.56
C VAL A 30 6.66 5.26 -11.66
N HIS A 31 5.81 5.15 -10.63
CA HIS A 31 4.73 4.18 -10.56
C HIS A 31 3.45 4.57 -11.32
N LYS A 32 3.36 5.79 -11.89
CA LYS A 32 2.17 6.25 -12.60
C LYS A 32 1.84 5.38 -13.82
N ASP A 33 2.86 4.96 -14.54
CA ASP A 33 2.74 4.16 -15.75
C ASP A 33 2.79 2.65 -15.49
N TRP A 34 2.79 2.23 -14.22
CA TRP A 34 2.77 0.81 -13.88
C TRP A 34 1.40 0.20 -14.12
N ASP A 35 1.39 -1.12 -14.29
CA ASP A 35 0.19 -1.91 -14.38
C ASP A 35 -0.65 -1.84 -13.10
N GLU A 36 -1.93 -2.15 -13.26
CA GLU A 36 -2.93 -2.06 -12.19
C GLU A 36 -2.56 -2.88 -10.95
N ILE A 37 -1.96 -4.06 -11.11
CA ILE A 37 -1.54 -4.92 -10.00
C ILE A 37 -0.41 -4.24 -9.21
N SER A 38 0.62 -3.73 -9.88
CA SER A 38 1.72 -3.00 -9.23
C SER A 38 1.22 -1.75 -8.49
N ARG A 39 0.24 -1.05 -9.07
CA ARG A 39 -0.37 0.14 -8.48
C ARG A 39 -1.23 -0.20 -7.26
N ALA A 40 -2.11 -1.19 -7.36
CA ALA A 40 -2.91 -1.67 -6.23
C ALA A 40 -2.02 -2.16 -5.08
N SER A 41 -0.95 -2.89 -5.40
CA SER A 41 0.06 -3.34 -4.45
C SER A 41 0.70 -2.20 -3.65
N LEU A 42 1.07 -1.12 -4.34
CA LEU A 42 1.64 0.07 -3.71
C LEU A 42 0.66 0.73 -2.73
N VAL A 43 -0.62 0.85 -3.11
CA VAL A 43 -1.71 1.41 -2.29
C VAL A 43 -1.97 0.54 -1.06
N ILE A 44 -2.03 -0.77 -1.22
CA ILE A 44 -2.21 -1.73 -0.12
C ILE A 44 -1.06 -1.62 0.88
N LEU A 45 0.18 -1.63 0.39
CA LEU A 45 1.36 -1.53 1.25
C LEU A 45 1.45 -0.16 1.94
N TRP A 46 1.05 0.93 1.28
CA TRP A 46 0.94 2.22 1.94
C TRP A 46 -0.08 2.18 3.10
N GLY A 47 -1.25 1.60 2.85
CA GLY A 47 -2.29 1.43 3.87
C GLY A 47 -1.86 0.54 5.03
N LEU A 48 -0.95 -0.41 4.80
CA LEU A 48 -0.46 -1.31 5.84
C LEU A 48 0.72 -0.74 6.62
N LEU A 49 1.61 0.00 5.96
CA LEU A 49 2.89 0.43 6.54
C LEU A 49 2.90 1.89 6.98
N ILE A 50 2.12 2.75 6.32
CA ILE A 50 2.12 4.20 6.53
C ILE A 50 0.87 4.64 7.29
N TYR A 51 -0.32 4.20 6.87
CA TYR A 51 -1.58 4.65 7.46
C TYR A 51 -1.66 4.43 8.99
N PRO A 52 -1.24 3.29 9.58
CA PRO A 52 -1.25 3.10 11.03
C PRO A 52 -0.36 4.09 11.78
N ARG A 53 0.68 4.64 11.14
CA ARG A 53 1.56 5.66 11.74
C ARG A 53 0.99 7.08 11.70
N LEU A 54 -0.03 7.29 10.87
CA LEU A 54 -0.72 8.58 10.73
C LEU A 54 -1.96 8.65 11.62
N ASP A 55 -2.43 7.51 12.13
CA ASP A 55 -3.63 7.38 12.95
C ASP A 55 -3.26 6.85 14.34
N PRO A 56 -3.27 7.69 15.39
CA PRO A 56 -2.83 7.30 16.75
C PRO A 56 -3.59 6.09 17.31
N ASP A 57 -4.84 5.89 16.89
CA ASP A 57 -5.68 4.77 17.36
C ASP A 57 -5.27 3.43 16.73
N LEU A 58 -4.41 3.46 15.70
CA LEU A 58 -3.95 2.28 14.96
C LEU A 58 -2.43 2.06 15.06
N ASP A 59 -1.71 2.96 15.73
CA ASP A 59 -0.27 2.84 15.88
C ASP A 59 0.06 1.70 16.85
N THR A 60 0.37 0.53 16.30
CA THR A 60 0.76 -0.66 17.05
C THR A 60 2.26 -0.66 17.41
N GLY A 61 3.01 0.39 17.05
CA GLY A 61 4.47 0.46 17.23
C GLY A 61 5.27 -0.53 16.36
N THR A 62 4.60 -1.40 15.60
CA THR A 62 5.21 -2.35 14.68
C THR A 62 5.48 -1.69 13.33
N SER A 63 6.76 -1.70 12.93
CA SER A 63 7.23 -0.95 11.76
C SER A 63 7.11 -1.71 10.42
N GLY A 64 6.49 -2.90 10.41
CA GLY A 64 6.49 -3.80 9.26
C GLY A 64 5.34 -4.79 9.19
N VAL A 65 5.18 -5.41 8.03
CA VAL A 65 4.14 -6.43 7.76
C VAL A 65 4.71 -7.72 7.17
N ASN A 66 4.10 -8.85 7.51
CA ASN A 66 4.50 -10.16 7.01
C ASN A 66 3.97 -10.39 5.58
N LEU A 67 4.85 -10.80 4.66
CA LEU A 67 4.54 -10.93 3.24
C LEU A 67 3.48 -12.01 2.96
N ASP A 68 3.54 -13.14 3.67
CA ASP A 68 2.57 -14.23 3.53
C ASP A 68 1.18 -13.80 4.00
N GLN A 69 1.11 -13.02 5.08
CA GLN A 69 -0.15 -12.45 5.59
C GLN A 69 -0.74 -11.46 4.59
N VAL A 70 0.08 -10.56 4.03
CA VAL A 70 -0.36 -9.61 3.00
C VAL A 70 -0.89 -10.34 1.78
N HIS A 71 -0.16 -11.35 1.28
CA HIS A 71 -0.59 -12.11 0.13
C HIS A 71 -1.90 -12.86 0.40
N ARG A 72 -2.06 -13.45 1.59
CA ARG A 72 -3.30 -14.14 1.97
C ARG A 72 -4.51 -13.21 2.01
N LEU A 73 -4.36 -12.01 2.57
CA LEU A 73 -5.47 -11.07 2.78
C LEU A 73 -5.90 -10.36 1.49
N PHE A 74 -4.97 -10.19 0.55
CA PHE A 74 -5.14 -9.34 -0.64
C PHE A 74 -4.81 -10.05 -1.97
N ASN A 75 -4.71 -11.39 -2.01
CA ASN A 75 -4.36 -12.15 -3.23
C ASN A 75 -5.16 -11.72 -4.48
N GLU A 76 -6.44 -11.40 -4.34
CA GLU A 76 -7.32 -10.93 -5.42
C GLU A 76 -6.82 -9.65 -6.10
N HIS A 77 -6.02 -8.83 -5.41
CA HIS A 77 -5.45 -7.57 -5.91
C HIS A 77 -3.96 -7.65 -6.23
N LEU A 78 -3.26 -8.66 -5.72
CA LEU A 78 -1.81 -8.83 -5.91
C LEU A 78 -1.46 -9.76 -7.09
N GLY A 79 -2.47 -10.41 -7.66
CA GLY A 79 -2.31 -11.38 -8.74
C GLY A 79 -1.73 -12.70 -8.24
N THR A 80 -1.08 -13.43 -9.14
CA THR A 80 -0.43 -14.71 -8.80
C THR A 80 0.79 -14.49 -7.91
N THR A 81 1.20 -15.52 -7.15
CA THR A 81 2.43 -15.47 -6.32
C THR A 81 3.67 -15.06 -7.12
N HIS A 82 3.76 -15.45 -8.39
CA HIS A 82 4.87 -15.06 -9.26
C HIS A 82 4.85 -13.56 -9.58
N GLN A 83 3.69 -13.04 -9.99
CA GLN A 83 3.50 -11.60 -10.23
C GLN A 83 3.77 -10.80 -8.96
N TRP A 84 3.26 -11.24 -7.81
CA TRP A 84 3.49 -10.58 -6.54
C TRP A 84 4.99 -10.45 -6.21
N LYS A 85 5.76 -11.52 -6.39
CA LYS A 85 7.23 -11.50 -6.21
C LYS A 85 7.91 -10.52 -7.18
N GLN A 86 7.44 -10.41 -8.42
CA GLN A 86 7.99 -9.44 -9.38
C GLN A 86 7.69 -7.99 -8.97
N VAL A 87 6.46 -7.72 -8.52
CA VAL A 87 6.05 -6.40 -8.02
C VAL A 87 6.89 -6.01 -6.80
N LEU A 88 7.08 -6.92 -5.85
CA LEU A 88 7.90 -6.67 -4.66
C LEU A 88 9.34 -6.29 -5.01
N LYS A 89 9.98 -7.03 -5.92
CA LYS A 89 11.33 -6.68 -6.42
C LYS A 89 11.37 -5.29 -7.05
N ARG A 90 10.35 -4.95 -7.83
CA ARG A 90 10.23 -3.61 -8.44
C ARG A 90 10.06 -2.53 -7.36
N LEU A 91 9.22 -2.75 -6.37
CA LEU A 91 8.99 -1.81 -5.26
C LEU A 91 10.26 -1.60 -4.42
N GLU A 92 11.01 -2.66 -4.14
CA GLU A 92 12.31 -2.60 -3.46
C GLU A 92 13.33 -1.79 -4.27
N THR A 93 13.44 -2.06 -5.58
CA THR A 93 14.37 -1.36 -6.49
C THR A 93 14.18 0.15 -6.47
N TYR A 94 12.94 0.60 -6.30
CA TYR A 94 12.60 2.02 -6.25
C TYR A 94 12.45 2.57 -4.83
N ASP A 95 12.90 1.86 -3.79
CA ASP A 95 12.84 2.27 -2.36
C ASP A 95 11.43 2.62 -1.87
N TYR A 96 10.41 1.93 -2.41
CA TYR A 96 9.06 1.95 -1.82
C TYR A 96 8.95 0.97 -0.65
N ILE A 97 9.71 -0.12 -0.67
CA ILE A 97 9.76 -1.06 0.44
C ILE A 97 11.20 -1.48 0.73
N ARG A 98 11.42 -2.06 1.91
CA ARG A 98 12.66 -2.73 2.28
C ARG A 98 12.35 -4.06 2.93
N PHE A 99 13.12 -5.08 2.64
CA PHE A 99 13.04 -6.34 3.36
C PHE A 99 13.85 -6.24 4.65
N ALA A 100 13.29 -6.73 5.77
CA ALA A 100 14.07 -6.97 6.97
C ALA A 100 15.00 -8.18 6.78
N GLU A 101 15.91 -8.41 7.73
CA GLU A 101 16.91 -9.48 7.65
C GLU A 101 16.32 -10.87 7.39
N ASN A 102 15.13 -11.15 7.94
CA ASN A 102 14.42 -12.42 7.76
C ASN A 102 13.73 -12.60 6.40
N LYS A 103 13.79 -11.60 5.50
CA LYS A 103 13.18 -11.55 4.15
C LYS A 103 11.67 -11.80 4.06
N ASN A 104 10.99 -12.11 5.15
CA ASN A 104 9.53 -12.29 5.20
C ASN A 104 8.80 -11.07 5.79
N LEU A 105 9.54 -10.16 6.44
CA LEU A 105 9.01 -8.91 6.96
C LEU A 105 9.36 -7.76 5.99
N ILE A 106 8.35 -6.99 5.61
CA ILE A 106 8.47 -5.81 4.76
C ILE A 106 8.35 -4.55 5.62
N LEU A 107 9.26 -3.60 5.42
CA LEU A 107 9.28 -2.28 6.03
C LEU A 107 8.98 -1.21 4.97
N ALA A 108 8.48 -0.05 5.42
CA ALA A 108 8.31 1.11 4.55
C ALA A 108 9.66 1.63 4.05
N GLY A 109 9.81 1.76 2.73
CA GLY A 109 10.88 2.53 2.13
C GLY A 109 10.55 4.03 2.12
N THR A 110 11.54 4.87 1.85
CA THR A 110 11.39 6.33 1.95
C THR A 110 10.37 6.86 0.93
N ARG A 111 10.31 6.23 -0.25
CA ARG A 111 9.42 6.67 -1.34
C ARG A 111 7.98 6.23 -1.15
N LEU A 112 7.68 5.33 -0.21
CA LEU A 112 6.30 4.96 0.11
C LEU A 112 5.51 6.13 0.69
N TRP A 113 6.14 6.89 1.59
CA TRP A 113 5.52 8.06 2.22
C TRP A 113 5.00 9.11 1.23
N THR A 114 5.66 9.21 0.08
CA THR A 114 5.35 10.19 -0.97
C THR A 114 4.72 9.55 -2.21
N ALA A 115 4.46 8.24 -2.17
CA ALA A 115 3.91 7.50 -3.29
C ALA A 115 2.47 7.94 -3.62
N VAL A 116 1.73 8.41 -2.62
CA VAL A 116 0.31 8.69 -2.73
C VAL A 116 -0.02 10.04 -2.08
N ASP A 117 -1.16 10.62 -2.45
CA ASP A 117 -1.71 11.75 -1.71
C ASP A 117 -2.28 11.25 -0.37
N ALA A 118 -1.54 11.44 0.71
CA ALA A 118 -1.91 10.96 2.04
C ALA A 118 -3.25 11.57 2.53
N GLY A 119 -3.58 12.81 2.15
CA GLY A 119 -4.83 13.45 2.58
C GLY A 119 -6.05 12.84 1.89
N GLN A 120 -5.93 12.54 0.60
CA GLN A 120 -6.98 11.85 -0.16
C GLN A 120 -7.09 10.38 0.28
N MET A 121 -5.96 9.70 0.40
CA MET A 121 -5.89 8.29 0.80
C MET A 121 -6.38 8.07 2.23
N TYR A 122 -6.04 8.93 3.19
CA TYR A 122 -6.51 8.81 4.58
C TYR A 122 -8.04 8.79 4.65
N ARG A 123 -8.71 9.69 3.92
CA ARG A 123 -10.18 9.74 3.86
C ARG A 123 -10.77 8.46 3.26
N THR A 124 -10.20 8.00 2.16
CA THR A 124 -10.65 6.76 1.51
C THR A 124 -10.41 5.55 2.41
N PHE A 125 -9.21 5.40 2.98
CA PHE A 125 -8.84 4.27 3.83
C PHE A 125 -9.74 4.15 5.06
N ARG A 126 -9.95 5.25 5.79
CA ARG A 126 -10.84 5.30 6.96
C ARG A 126 -12.25 4.77 6.68
N SER A 127 -12.74 4.96 5.46
CA SER A 127 -14.06 4.50 5.02
C SER A 127 -14.07 3.13 4.32
N SER A 128 -12.90 2.60 3.95
CA SER A 128 -12.79 1.45 3.05
C SER A 128 -12.64 0.10 3.78
N VAL A 129 -12.91 -0.96 3.01
CA VAL A 129 -12.83 -2.37 3.42
C VAL A 129 -11.42 -2.77 3.89
N LEU A 130 -10.36 -2.07 3.46
CA LEU A 130 -8.99 -2.32 3.89
C LEU A 130 -8.81 -2.15 5.40
N VAL A 131 -9.34 -1.08 5.99
CA VAL A 131 -9.27 -0.87 7.45
C VAL A 131 -10.08 -1.93 8.19
N ARG A 132 -11.22 -2.39 7.64
CA ARG A 132 -11.98 -3.50 8.23
C ARG A 132 -11.19 -4.81 8.21
N LYS A 133 -10.55 -5.15 7.08
CA LYS A 133 -9.68 -6.33 6.97
C LYS A 133 -8.46 -6.25 7.90
N MET A 134 -7.84 -5.07 8.02
CA MET A 134 -6.73 -4.82 8.94
C MET A 134 -7.13 -4.95 10.42
N ARG A 135 -8.30 -4.39 10.80
CA ARG A 135 -8.83 -4.56 12.17
C ARG A 135 -9.10 -6.02 12.47
N GLN A 136 -9.78 -6.74 11.57
CA GLN A 136 -10.09 -8.15 11.75
C GLN A 136 -8.84 -9.03 11.89
N SER A 137 -7.74 -8.72 11.21
CA SER A 137 -6.48 -9.46 11.40
C SER A 137 -5.81 -9.17 12.73
N ASN A 138 -5.80 -7.92 13.20
CA ASN A 138 -5.21 -7.58 14.50
C ASN A 138 -6.02 -8.17 15.68
N PHE A 139 -7.35 -8.24 15.58
CA PHE A 139 -8.18 -8.87 16.61
C PHE A 139 -7.98 -10.39 16.71
N GLN A 140 -7.55 -11.07 15.64
CA GLN A 140 -7.31 -12.52 15.66
C GLN A 140 -5.97 -12.93 16.29
N ASP A 141 -4.97 -12.05 16.28
CA ASP A 141 -3.67 -12.31 16.92
C ASP A 141 -3.71 -12.05 18.45
N GLU A 142 -4.65 -11.23 18.94
CA GLU A 142 -4.81 -10.97 20.39
C GLU A 142 -5.64 -12.04 21.13
N GLU A 143 -6.56 -12.75 20.49
CA GLU A 143 -7.36 -13.82 21.12
C GLU A 143 -6.59 -15.16 21.31
N LYS A 144 -5.32 -15.24 20.91
CA LYS A 144 -4.49 -16.45 21.03
C LYS A 144 -3.34 -16.35 22.04
N LYS A 145 -3.35 -15.36 22.93
CA LYS A 145 -2.30 -15.20 23.94
C LYS A 145 -2.76 -15.54 25.35
#